data_AF-A0A7W6JAF7-F1
#
_entry.id   AF-A0A7W6JAF7-F1
#
_cell.length_a   1.000
_cell.length_b   1.000
_cell.length_c   1.000
_cell.angle_alpha   90.00
_cell.angle_beta   90.00
_cell.angle_gamma   90.00
#
_symmetry.space_group_name_H-M   'P 1'
#
loop_
_entity.id
_entity.type
_entity.pdbx_description
1 polymer ?
#
loop_
_entity_poly.entity_id
_entity_poly.type
_entity_poly.pdbx_seq_one_letter_code
_entity_poly.pdbx_strand_id
1 'polypeptide(L)'
;MTEAMTRAPESGAVPRRGIWGWMLFDWAAQPFFTVVTTFIFGPYFVARLTDDPVGAQAMWSNMATISSVVIAIFSPILGSIADQSGARKPWSPSLR
;
A
#
# COMPACT_ATOMS: atom_id res chain seq x y z
N MET A 1 -28.68 -9.13 -41.81
CA MET A 1 -28.98 -9.29 -40.36
C MET A 1 -27.64 -9.37 -39.65
N THR A 2 -26.88 -8.29 -39.73
CA THR A 2 -25.45 -8.21 -39.45
C THR A 2 -25.20 -6.76 -39.01
N GLU A 3 -24.27 -6.52 -38.09
CA GLU A 3 -23.78 -5.20 -37.66
C GLU A 3 -24.47 -4.49 -36.48
N ALA A 4 -24.71 -5.21 -35.37
CA ALA A 4 -24.82 -4.55 -34.07
C ALA A 4 -23.84 -5.19 -33.07
N MET A 5 -22.57 -5.26 -33.47
CA MET A 5 -21.48 -5.59 -32.56
C MET A 5 -21.12 -4.32 -31.78
N THR A 6 -21.70 -4.22 -30.59
CA THR A 6 -21.54 -3.15 -29.59
C THR A 6 -20.05 -2.79 -29.43
N ARG A 7 -19.67 -1.56 -29.81
CA ARG A 7 -18.31 -1.04 -29.56
C ARG A 7 -18.07 -1.00 -28.05
N ALA A 8 -17.09 -1.78 -27.58
CA ALA A 8 -16.61 -1.69 -26.22
C ALA A 8 -16.02 -0.29 -25.97
N PRO A 9 -16.19 0.29 -24.76
CA PRO A 9 -15.69 1.61 -24.45
C PRO A 9 -14.17 1.65 -24.58
N GLU A 10 -13.69 2.59 -25.39
CA GLU A 10 -12.28 2.84 -25.64
C GLU A 10 -11.60 3.31 -24.36
N SER A 11 -10.70 2.47 -23.85
CA SER A 11 -9.90 2.72 -22.67
C SER A 11 -8.90 3.86 -22.97
N GLY A 12 -9.31 5.12 -22.75
CA GLY A 12 -8.40 6.29 -22.84
C GLY A 12 -7.13 6.15 -21.99
N ALA A 13 -5.96 6.33 -22.59
CA ALA A 13 -4.66 6.14 -21.95
C ALA A 13 -4.48 7.01 -20.68
N VAL A 14 -3.79 6.47 -19.66
CA VAL A 14 -3.41 7.23 -18.46
C VAL A 14 -2.39 8.32 -18.86
N PRO A 15 -2.59 9.59 -18.48
CA PRO A 15 -1.67 10.65 -18.84
C PRO A 15 -0.30 10.42 -18.19
N ARG A 16 0.79 10.59 -18.96
CA ARG A 16 2.18 10.41 -18.47
C ARG A 16 2.48 11.22 -17.20
N ARG A 17 1.88 12.41 -17.08
CA ARG A 17 1.99 13.28 -15.89
C ARG A 17 1.44 12.64 -14.62
N GLY A 18 0.36 11.85 -14.75
CA GLY A 18 -0.24 11.12 -13.62
C GLY A 18 0.65 9.98 -13.13
N ILE A 19 1.30 9.27 -14.05
CA ILE A 19 2.27 8.21 -13.73
C ILE A 19 3.45 8.80 -12.96
N TRP A 20 4.08 9.85 -13.50
CA TRP A 20 5.21 10.51 -12.81
C TRP A 20 4.82 11.11 -11.46
N GLY A 21 3.63 11.71 -11.36
CA GLY A 21 3.12 12.22 -10.08
C GLY A 21 2.95 11.13 -9.04
N TRP A 22 2.40 9.98 -9.43
CA TRP A 22 2.24 8.83 -8.54
C TRP A 22 3.59 8.22 -8.15
N MET A 23 4.52 8.08 -9.09
CA MET A 23 5.87 7.56 -8.81
C MET A 23 6.65 8.46 -7.84
N LEU A 24 6.58 9.80 -8.00
CA LEU A 24 7.23 10.73 -7.08
C LEU A 24 6.59 10.71 -5.69
N PHE A 25 5.26 10.58 -5.62
CA PHE A 25 4.54 10.42 -4.36
C PHE A 25 4.96 9.14 -3.63
N ASP A 26 4.95 8.00 -4.32
CA ASP A 26 5.36 6.71 -3.77
C ASP A 26 6.83 6.75 -3.31
N TRP A 27 7.71 7.32 -4.15
CA TRP A 27 9.13 7.50 -3.83
C TRP A 27 9.36 8.37 -2.59
N ALA A 28 8.64 9.48 -2.44
CA ALA A 28 8.76 10.36 -1.28
C ALA A 28 8.24 9.69 0.01
N ALA A 29 7.23 8.83 -0.10
CA ALA A 29 6.64 8.12 1.03
C ALA A 29 7.48 6.91 1.49
N GLN A 30 8.19 6.25 0.58
CA GLN A 30 8.88 4.98 0.82
C GLN A 30 9.93 5.03 1.95
N PRO A 31 10.78 6.08 2.10
CA PRO A 31 11.76 6.17 3.18
C PRO A 31 11.12 6.28 4.57
N PHE A 32 9.93 6.89 4.68
CA PHE A 32 9.23 6.97 5.95
C PHE A 32 8.85 5.57 6.45
N PHE A 33 8.20 4.77 5.60
CA PHE A 33 7.75 3.44 5.99
C PHE A 33 8.91 2.45 6.19
N THR A 34 9.94 2.52 5.35
CA THR A 34 11.02 1.53 5.37
C THR A 34 12.17 1.88 6.30
N VAL A 35 12.55 3.15 6.43
CA VAL A 35 13.71 3.59 7.25
C VAL A 35 13.27 4.14 8.60
N VAL A 36 12.34 5.09 8.62
CA VAL A 36 11.96 5.78 9.86
C VAL A 36 11.30 4.81 10.82
N THR A 37 10.35 4.02 10.35
CA THR A 37 9.63 3.06 11.21
C THR A 37 10.55 1.97 11.78
N THR A 38 11.50 1.46 10.98
CA THR A 38 12.30 0.28 11.36
C THR A 38 13.60 0.64 12.09
N PHE A 39 14.37 1.59 11.54
CA PHE A 39 15.73 1.89 12.02
C PHE A 39 15.79 3.09 12.95
N ILE A 40 14.77 3.97 12.94
CA ILE A 40 14.76 5.16 13.79
C ILE A 40 13.85 4.94 14.99
N PHE A 41 12.58 4.61 14.75
CA PHE A 41 11.58 4.61 15.81
C PHE A 41 11.79 3.48 16.84
N GLY A 42 12.06 2.25 16.39
CA GLY A 42 12.33 1.11 17.29
C GLY A 42 13.49 1.37 18.26
N PRO A 43 14.70 1.70 17.78
CA PRO A 43 15.83 2.02 18.65
C PRO A 43 15.59 3.27 19.52
N TYR A 44 14.90 4.30 19.01
CA TYR A 44 14.55 5.48 19.80
C TYR A 44 13.63 5.12 20.97
N PHE A 45 12.62 4.28 20.74
CA PHE A 45 11.70 3.80 21.76
C PHE A 45 12.45 3.08 22.89
N VAL A 46 13.31 2.12 22.53
CA VAL A 46 14.11 1.36 23.48
C VAL A 46 15.08 2.25 24.26
N ALA A 47 15.69 3.23 23.60
CA ALA A 47 16.73 4.06 24.19
C ALA A 47 16.23 5.25 25.04
N ARG A 48 14.99 5.71 24.84
CA ARG A 48 14.51 6.98 25.43
C ARG A 48 13.20 6.92 26.18
N LEU A 49 12.38 5.88 26.00
CA LEU A 49 11.05 5.82 26.60
C LEU A 49 10.97 4.88 27.83
N THR A 50 12.08 4.27 28.24
CA THR A 50 12.14 3.39 29.42
C THR A 50 13.54 3.36 30.04
N ASP A 51 13.61 2.98 31.31
CA ASP A 51 14.85 2.66 32.02
C ASP A 51 15.24 1.17 31.89
N ASP A 52 14.36 0.33 31.33
CA ASP A 52 14.59 -1.10 31.06
C ASP A 52 14.59 -1.41 29.55
N PRO A 53 15.76 -1.42 28.89
CA PRO A 53 15.87 -1.67 27.45
C PRO A 53 15.36 -3.05 27.01
N VAL A 54 15.47 -4.07 27.87
CA VAL A 54 15.03 -5.43 27.54
C VAL A 54 13.50 -5.49 27.53
N GLY A 55 12.87 -4.91 28.54
CA GLY A 55 11.42 -4.75 28.62
C GLY A 55 10.86 -3.94 27.44
N ALA A 56 11.49 -2.82 27.06
CA ALA A 56 11.04 -2.05 25.90
C ALA A 56 11.18 -2.79 24.57
N GLN A 57 12.26 -3.55 24.37
CA GLN A 57 12.42 -4.34 23.16
C GLN A 57 11.30 -5.38 23.02
N ALA A 58 10.93 -6.03 24.14
CA ALA A 58 9.81 -6.96 24.17
C ALA A 58 8.46 -6.25 23.94
N MET A 59 8.25 -5.08 24.54
CA MET A 59 7.02 -4.30 24.33
C MET A 59 6.88 -3.83 22.88
N TRP A 60 7.97 -3.37 22.27
CA TRP A 60 8.02 -2.97 20.87
C TRP A 60 7.66 -4.12 19.93
N SER A 61 8.25 -5.31 20.13
CA SER A 61 7.94 -6.48 19.29
C SER A 61 6.50 -6.97 19.49
N ASN A 62 5.97 -6.92 20.72
CA ASN A 62 4.59 -7.24 21.03
C ASN A 62 3.62 -6.29 20.30
N MET A 63 3.88 -4.98 20.35
CA MET A 63 3.09 -3.99 19.63
C MET A 63 3.09 -4.26 18.12
N ALA A 64 4.26 -4.48 17.52
CA ALA A 64 4.39 -4.79 16.10
C ALA A 64 3.65 -6.09 15.72
N THR A 65 3.69 -7.11 16.58
CA THR A 65 2.98 -8.37 16.39
C THR A 65 1.46 -8.16 16.41
N ILE A 66 0.96 -7.45 17.42
CA ILE A 66 -0.48 -7.14 17.54
C ILE A 66 -0.94 -6.34 16.32
N SER A 67 -0.19 -5.30 15.91
CA SER A 67 -0.50 -4.53 14.70
C SER A 67 -0.54 -5.41 13.45
N SER A 68 0.40 -6.35 13.32
CA SER A 68 0.45 -7.27 12.17
C SER A 68 -0.73 -8.25 12.15
N VAL A 69 -1.14 -8.75 13.31
CA VAL A 69 -2.33 -9.61 13.44
C VAL A 69 -3.60 -8.83 13.06
N VAL A 70 -3.73 -7.60 13.53
CA VAL A 70 -4.84 -6.71 13.15
C VAL A 70 -4.84 -6.51 11.63
N ILE A 71 -3.71 -6.15 11.03
CA ILE A 71 -3.58 -5.99 9.57
C ILE A 71 -3.97 -7.28 8.84
N ALA A 72 -3.50 -8.45 9.29
CA ALA A 72 -3.81 -9.72 8.64
C ALA A 72 -5.33 -10.03 8.62
N ILE A 73 -6.06 -9.64 9.66
CA ILE A 73 -7.52 -9.83 9.75
C ILE A 73 -8.26 -8.81 8.88
N PHE A 74 -7.85 -7.53 8.90
CA PHE A 74 -8.57 -6.46 8.20
C PHE A 74 -8.19 -6.32 6.72
N SER A 75 -6.98 -6.70 6.32
CA SER A 75 -6.50 -6.63 4.94
C SER A 75 -7.41 -7.30 3.91
N PRO A 76 -7.96 -8.52 4.12
CA PRO A 76 -8.86 -9.13 3.14
C PRO A 76 -10.18 -8.34 3.00
N ILE A 77 -10.69 -7.79 4.11
CA ILE A 77 -11.94 -7.02 4.10
C ILE A 77 -11.74 -5.71 3.34
N LEU A 78 -10.74 -4.91 3.75
CA LEU A 78 -10.45 -3.63 3.12
C LEU A 78 -9.98 -3.79 1.67
N GLY A 79 -9.19 -4.84 1.39
CA GLY A 79 -8.79 -5.21 0.03
C GLY A 79 -9.99 -5.53 -0.85
N SER A 80 -10.91 -6.38 -0.38
CA SER A 80 -12.13 -6.73 -1.13
C SER A 80 -13.04 -5.52 -1.42
N ILE A 81 -13.07 -4.52 -0.53
CA ILE A 81 -13.82 -3.27 -0.73
C ILE A 81 -13.11 -2.37 -1.76
N ALA A 82 -11.77 -2.30 -1.70
CA ALA A 82 -10.97 -1.55 -2.67
C ALA A 82 -11.09 -2.15 -4.08
N ASP A 83 -11.11 -3.48 -4.18
CA ASP A 83 -11.28 -4.20 -5.45
C ASP A 83 -12.67 -3.96 -6.05
N GLN A 84 -13.72 -3.92 -5.22
CA GLN A 84 -15.07 -3.51 -5.66
C GLN A 84 -15.13 -2.05 -6.10
N SER A 85 -14.28 -1.19 -5.52
CA SER A 85 -14.20 0.23 -5.83
C SER A 85 -13.39 0.54 -7.10
N GLY A 86 -12.75 -0.45 -7.74
CA GLY A 86 -11.80 -0.19 -8.82
C GLY A 86 -11.52 -1.31 -9.83
N ALA A 87 -12.37 -1.39 -10.86
CA ALA A 87 -11.93 -1.71 -12.23
C ALA A 87 -12.38 -0.59 -13.19
N ARG A 88 -11.95 0.66 -12.95
CA ARG A 88 -12.25 1.77 -13.89
C ARG A 88 -11.35 1.79 -15.12
N LYS A 89 -10.39 0.87 -15.25
CA LYS A 89 -9.63 0.71 -16.50
C LYS A 89 -9.20 -0.74 -16.76
N PRO A 90 -9.70 -1.38 -17.83
CA PRO A 90 -9.21 -2.68 -18.26
C PRO A 90 -7.77 -2.55 -18.76
N TRP A 91 -6.84 -3.20 -18.05
CA TRP A 91 -5.47 -3.44 -18.47
C TRP A 91 -5.44 -4.63 -19.44
N SER A 92 -6.05 -4.56 -20.62
CA SER A 92 -5.77 -5.55 -21.66
C SER A 92 -4.90 -4.90 -22.73
N PRO A 93 -3.58 -5.15 -22.74
CA PRO A 93 -2.79 -4.95 -23.94
C PRO A 93 -3.20 -6.06 -24.91
N SER A 94 -4.21 -5.81 -25.75
CA SER A 94 -4.42 -6.65 -26.92
C SER A 94 -3.32 -6.32 -27.92
N LEU A 95 -2.25 -7.12 -27.90
CA LEU A 95 -1.26 -7.14 -28.97
C LEU A 95 -1.97 -7.47 -30.29
N ARG A 96 -2.00 -6.48 -31.19
CA ARG A 96 -1.93 -6.69 -32.63
C ARG A 96 -0.61 -6.10 -33.10
#